data_AF-A0A968NMD5-F1
#
_entry.id   AF-A0A968NMD5-F1
#
_cell.length_a   1.000
_cell.length_b   1.000
_cell.length_c   1.000
_cell.angle_alpha   90.00
_cell.angle_beta   90.00
_cell.angle_gamma   90.00
#
_symmetry.space_group_name_H-M   'P 1'
#
loop_
_entity.id
_entity.type
_entity.pdbx_description
1 polymer ?
#
loop_
_entity_poly.entity_id
_entity_poly.type
_entity_poly.pdbx_seq_one_letter_code
_entity_poly.pdbx_strand_id
1 'polypeptide(L)'
;MSIILTPEQEKKVQDLLATGKFNNIGEVIQAALHLLEQESDAYQAWVEETRVLVDEGIASLERGEGIDGETFVNSLLADLQQVKKSPR
;
A
#
# COMPACT_ATOMS: atom_id res chain seq x y z
N MET A 1 -2.96 -4.29 -32.33
CA MET A 1 -3.75 -3.18 -31.76
C MET A 1 -2.92 -1.91 -31.91
N SER A 2 -3.52 -0.81 -32.34
CA SER A 2 -2.84 0.50 -32.41
C SER A 2 -3.33 1.37 -31.27
N ILE A 3 -2.40 2.04 -30.59
CA ILE A 3 -2.70 2.91 -29.45
C ILE A 3 -2.29 4.32 -29.87
N ILE A 4 -3.17 5.29 -29.64
CA ILE A 4 -2.90 6.70 -29.96
C ILE A 4 -2.44 7.37 -28.68
N LEU A 5 -1.22 7.91 -28.69
CA LEU A 5 -0.65 8.66 -27.59
C LEU A 5 -0.97 10.15 -27.77
N THR A 6 -1.11 10.87 -26.65
CA THR A 6 -1.12 12.32 -26.69
C THR A 6 0.29 12.85 -27.00
N PRO A 7 0.44 14.07 -27.54
CA PRO A 7 1.76 14.65 -27.79
C PRO A 7 2.66 14.71 -26.55
N GLU A 8 2.06 14.89 -25.37
CA GLU A 8 2.79 14.87 -24.10
C GLU A 8 3.32 13.46 -23.76
N GLN A 9 2.51 12.42 -23.97
CA GLN A 9 2.91 11.03 -23.76
C GLN A 9 4.02 10.63 -24.74
N GLU A 10 3.91 11.02 -26.01
CA GLU A 10 4.97 10.79 -27.01
C GLU A 10 6.29 11.44 -26.58
N LYS A 11 6.25 12.69 -26.11
CA LYS A 11 7.44 13.37 -25.61
C LYS A 11 8.08 12.61 -24.44
N LYS A 12 7.28 12.15 -23.47
CA LYS A 12 7.79 11.35 -22.33
C LYS A 12 8.45 10.06 -22.81
N VAL A 13 7.84 9.37 -23.77
CA VAL A 13 8.43 8.15 -24.36
C VAL A 13 9.75 8.45 -25.06
N GLN A 14 9.83 9.55 -25.83
CA GLN A 14 11.06 9.97 -26.50
C GLN A 14 12.16 10.33 -25.49
N ASP A 15 11.84 11.07 -24.44
CA ASP A 15 12.78 11.42 -23.37
C ASP A 15 13.34 10.17 -22.68
N LEU A 16 12.48 9.16 -22.42
CA LEU A 16 12.90 7.89 -21.85
C LEU A 16 13.79 7.07 -22.78
N LEU A 17 13.50 7.05 -24.08
CA LEU A 17 14.36 6.39 -25.08
C LEU A 17 15.73 7.09 -25.18
N ALA A 18 15.75 8.42 -25.10
CA ALA A 18 16.99 9.20 -25.15
C ALA A 18 17.94 8.92 -23.98
N THR A 19 17.44 8.37 -22.86
CA THR A 19 18.31 7.92 -21.76
C THR A 19 19.16 6.69 -22.11
N GLY A 20 18.82 5.96 -23.18
CA GLY A 20 19.44 4.68 -23.52
C GLY A 20 19.02 3.51 -22.61
N LYS A 21 18.14 3.74 -21.63
CA LYS A 21 17.61 2.69 -20.74
C LYS A 21 16.65 1.73 -21.47
N PHE A 22 16.03 2.20 -22.54
CA PHE A 22 15.05 1.45 -23.33
C PHE A 22 15.43 1.49 -24.80
N ASN A 23 15.34 0.35 -25.49
CA ASN A 23 15.73 0.20 -26.89
C ASN A 23 14.59 0.56 -27.86
N ASN A 24 13.34 0.45 -27.41
CA ASN A 24 12.17 0.70 -28.23
C ASN A 24 10.95 1.11 -27.38
N ILE A 25 9.93 1.66 -28.04
CA ILE A 25 8.68 2.10 -27.40
C ILE A 25 8.00 0.94 -26.66
N GLY A 26 8.06 -0.29 -27.21
CA GLY A 26 7.48 -1.47 -26.60
C GLY A 26 8.01 -1.75 -25.20
N GLU A 27 9.33 -1.62 -24.98
CA GLU A 27 9.95 -1.78 -23.65
C GLU A 27 9.49 -0.70 -22.67
N VAL A 28 9.31 0.55 -23.14
CA VAL A 28 8.79 1.64 -22.31
C VAL A 28 7.36 1.34 -21.88
N ILE A 29 6.51 0.89 -22.82
CA ILE A 29 5.11 0.54 -22.54
C ILE A 29 5.03 -0.68 -21.61
N GLN A 30 5.86 -1.70 -21.82
CA GLN A 30 5.91 -2.88 -20.96
C GLN A 30 6.29 -2.50 -19.52
N ALA A 31 7.29 -1.64 -19.33
CA ALA A 31 7.67 -1.15 -18.01
C ALA A 31 6.55 -0.33 -17.34
N ALA A 32 5.85 0.51 -18.11
CA ALA A 32 4.72 1.28 -17.59
C ALA A 32 3.55 0.38 -17.18
N LEU A 33 3.21 -0.65 -17.98
CA LEU A 33 2.17 -1.62 -17.65
C LEU A 33 2.55 -2.45 -16.43
N HIS A 34 3.81 -2.88 -16.33
CA HIS A 34 4.27 -3.62 -15.15
C HIS A 34 4.13 -2.81 -13.85
N LEU A 35 4.43 -1.51 -13.89
CA LEU A 35 4.21 -0.63 -12.74
C LEU A 35 2.72 -0.52 -12.37
N LEU A 36 1.84 -0.43 -13.36
CA LEU A 36 0.38 -0.40 -13.14
C LEU A 36 -0.14 -1.72 -12.55
N GLU A 37 0.38 -2.85 -13.02
CA GLU A 37 0.07 -4.18 -12.47
C GLU A 37 0.54 -4.28 -11.01
N GLN A 38 1.78 -3.87 -10.72
CA GLN A 38 2.31 -3.87 -9.35
C GLN A 38 1.50 -3.00 -8.39
N GLU A 39 1.07 -1.81 -8.83
CA GLU A 39 0.21 -0.94 -8.03
C GLU A 39 -1.16 -1.59 -7.79
N SER A 40 -1.73 -2.22 -8.82
CA SER A 40 -3.00 -2.94 -8.71
C SER A 40 -2.89 -4.12 -7.75
N ASP A 41 -1.87 -4.96 -7.90
CA ASP A 41 -1.64 -6.14 -7.07
C ASP A 41 -1.39 -5.77 -5.61
N ALA A 42 -0.56 -4.75 -5.36
CA ALA A 42 -0.30 -4.25 -4.01
C ALA A 42 -1.57 -3.72 -3.34
N TYR A 43 -2.41 -2.99 -4.10
CA TYR A 43 -3.69 -2.52 -3.60
C TYR A 43 -4.65 -3.68 -3.29
N GLN A 44 -4.78 -4.66 -4.18
CA GLN A 44 -5.64 -5.83 -3.94
C GLN A 44 -5.15 -6.64 -2.73
N ALA A 45 -3.84 -6.86 -2.60
CA ALA A 45 -3.26 -7.56 -1.46
C ALA A 45 -3.58 -6.82 -0.15
N TRP A 46 -3.42 -5.50 -0.12
CA TRP A 46 -3.78 -4.68 1.04
C TRP A 46 -5.28 -4.76 1.38
N VAL A 47 -6.15 -4.74 0.37
CA VAL A 47 -7.60 -4.86 0.57
C VAL A 47 -7.95 -6.21 1.20
N GLU A 48 -7.40 -7.31 0.68
CA GLU A 48 -7.67 -8.65 1.20
C GLU A 48 -7.11 -8.84 2.62
N GLU A 49 -5.89 -8.40 2.89
CA GLU A 49 -5.31 -8.44 4.24
C GLU A 49 -6.16 -7.63 5.24
N THR A 50 -6.58 -6.42 4.84
CA THR A 50 -7.40 -5.56 5.68
C THR A 50 -8.77 -6.18 5.95
N ARG A 51 -9.39 -6.82 4.96
CA ARG A 51 -10.68 -7.52 5.14
C ARG A 51 -10.56 -8.62 6.19
N VAL A 52 -9.53 -9.45 6.11
CA VAL A 52 -9.29 -10.52 7.09
C VAL A 52 -9.18 -9.94 8.50
N LEU A 53 -8.37 -8.90 8.70
CA LEU A 53 -8.19 -8.26 10.00
C LEU A 53 -9.48 -7.64 10.55
N VAL A 54 -10.29 -7.03 9.67
CA VAL A 54 -11.59 -6.45 10.05
C VAL A 54 -12.58 -7.55 10.45
N ASP A 55 -12.66 -8.64 9.68
CA ASP A 55 -13.54 -9.76 9.97
C ASP A 55 -13.16 -10.45 11.29
N GLU A 56 -11.86 -10.61 11.56
CA GLU A 56 -11.35 -11.09 12.85
C GLU A 56 -11.77 -10.16 14.01
N GLY A 57 -11.66 -8.85 13.82
CA GLY A 57 -12.09 -7.85 14.78
C GLY A 57 -13.60 -7.90 15.05
N ILE A 58 -14.42 -8.01 14.00
CA ILE A 58 -15.88 -8.18 14.12
C ILE A 58 -16.21 -9.45 14.91
N ALA A 59 -15.61 -10.58 14.54
CA ALA A 59 -15.83 -11.85 15.24
C ALA A 59 -15.41 -11.78 16.73
N SER A 60 -14.34 -11.03 17.05
CA SER A 60 -13.92 -10.77 18.43
C SER A 60 -14.96 -9.96 19.20
N LEU A 61 -15.51 -8.91 18.59
CA LEU A 61 -16.59 -8.12 19.17
C LEU A 61 -17.87 -8.96 19.40
N GLU A 62 -18.23 -9.83 18.45
CA GLU A 62 -19.37 -10.75 18.59
C GLU A 62 -19.20 -11.74 19.75
N ARG A 63 -17.96 -12.14 20.05
CA ARG A 63 -17.62 -12.96 21.24
C ARG A 63 -17.59 -12.17 22.54
N GLY A 64 -17.77 -10.85 22.49
CA GLY A 64 -17.73 -9.98 23.66
C GLY A 64 -16.31 -9.66 24.16
N GLU A 65 -15.29 -9.84 23.32
CA GLU A 65 -13.89 -9.56 23.64
C GLU A 65 -13.52 -8.07 23.46
N GLY A 66 -14.50 -7.24 23.07
CA GLY A 66 -14.32 -5.79 22.96
C GLY A 66 -13.96 -5.16 24.30
N ILE A 67 -13.01 -4.22 24.27
CA ILE A 67 -12.61 -3.41 25.43
C ILE A 67 -13.06 -1.97 25.23
N ASP A 68 -13.48 -1.34 26.33
CA ASP A 68 -13.79 0.08 26.33
C ASP A 68 -12.55 0.91 25.96
N GLY A 69 -12.74 1.90 25.07
CA GLY A 69 -11.64 2.65 24.48
C GLY A 69 -10.88 3.52 25.49
N GLU A 70 -11.59 4.13 26.44
CA GLU A 70 -10.96 4.92 27.50
C GLU A 70 -10.14 4.01 28.43
N THR A 71 -10.70 2.84 28.76
CA THR A 71 -10.01 1.82 29.57
C THR A 71 -8.72 1.35 28.89
N PHE A 72 -8.75 1.07 27.58
CA PHE A 72 -7.57 0.67 26.80
C PHE A 72 -6.50 1.77 26.74
N VAL A 73 -6.88 3.00 26.45
CA VAL A 73 -5.92 4.11 26.36
C VAL A 73 -5.26 4.36 27.72
N ASN A 74 -6.02 4.30 28.81
CA ASN A 74 -5.50 4.49 30.15
C ASN A 74 -4.49 3.40 30.55
N SER A 75 -4.74 2.13 30.21
CA SER A 75 -3.79 1.05 30.48
C SER A 75 -2.52 1.20 29.65
N LEU A 76 -2.65 1.51 28.35
CA LEU A 76 -1.50 1.74 27.47
C LEU A 76 -0.60 2.89 27.96
N LEU A 77 -1.20 4.00 28.40
CA LEU A 77 -0.45 5.12 28.96
C LEU A 77 0.28 4.74 30.26
N ALA A 78 -0.35 3.93 31.12
CA ALA A 78 0.29 3.43 32.33
C ALA A 78 1.50 2.53 32.01
N ASP A 79 1.39 1.65 31.02
CA ASP A 79 2.48 0.77 30.58
C ASP A 79 3.66 1.58 30.04
N LEU A 80 3.39 2.57 29.19
CA LEU A 80 4.43 3.46 28.63
C LEU A 80 5.15 4.27 29.73
N GLN A 81 4.45 4.65 30.80
CA GLN A 81 5.06 5.34 31.94
C GLN A 81 5.96 4.41 32.76
N GLN A 82 5.61 3.13 32.90
CA GLN A 82 6.44 2.14 33.61
C GLN A 82 7.74 1.86 32.87
N VAL A 83 7.69 1.73 31.53
CA VAL A 83 8.88 1.56 30.69
C VAL A 83 9.83 2.75 30.82
N LYS A 84 9.31 3.98 30.90
CA LYS A 84 10.14 5.19 31.12
C LYS A 84 10.76 5.27 32.52
N LYS A 85 10.14 4.66 33.53
CA LYS A 85 10.61 4.68 34.93
C LYS A 85 11.59 3.56 35.28
N SER A 86 11.67 2.52 34.45
CA SER A 86 12.67 1.45 34.57
C SER A 86 13.66 1.53 33.40
N PRO A 87 14.57 2.52 33.37
CA PRO A 87 15.64 2.50 32.39
C PRO A 87 16.51 1.26 32.65
N ARG A 88 16.81 0.50 31.59
CA ARG A 88 17.81 -0.57 31.63
C ARG A 88 19.16 -0.04 32.10
#